data_AF-A0A7S3XLK6-F1
#
_entry.id   AF-A0A7S3XLK6-F1
#
_cell.length_a   1.000
_cell.length_b   1.000
_cell.length_c   1.000
_cell.angle_alpha   90.00
_cell.angle_beta   90.00
_cell.angle_gamma   90.00
#
_symmetry.space_group_name_H-M   'P 1'
#
loop_
_entity.id
_entity.type
_entity.pdbx_description
1 polymer ?
#
loop_
_entity_poly.entity_id
_entity_poly.type
_entity_poly.pdbx_seq_one_letter_code
_entity_poly.pdbx_strand_id
1 'polypeptide(L)'
;PPQSKAMSGPFRTKLTEMVGIQHPVIQGGMHFVGYAEMAAAVSNAGGLGIITALTVAQPPKGAEALRDEIRKCKKLTDKPFGVNITLLPVGVQPDFEGIVRVVIEEGIKVVETAGRKPDTVIKALKSAGIIVIHKCVAVRHAQTAARVGADMISMDGFDCGGHPGEEDVGNWCLLAQAAKELKTTSI
;
A
#
# COMPACT_ATOMS: atom_id res chain seq x y z
N PRO A 1 -14.37 -3.61 18.98
CA PRO A 1 -13.03 -3.01 18.72
C PRO A 1 -13.04 -1.51 19.09
N PRO A 2 -12.00 -0.98 19.76
CA PRO A 2 -11.95 0.45 20.02
C PRO A 2 -11.86 1.18 18.68
N GLN A 3 -12.81 2.07 18.43
CA GLN A 3 -12.87 2.89 17.23
C GLN A 3 -11.59 3.71 17.18
N SER A 4 -10.69 3.36 16.26
CA SER A 4 -9.64 4.27 15.79
C SER A 4 -10.34 5.55 15.35
N LYS A 5 -10.28 6.60 16.17
CA LYS A 5 -10.83 7.90 15.79
C LYS A 5 -9.96 8.40 14.65
N ALA A 6 -10.49 8.35 13.43
CA ALA A 6 -9.92 9.07 12.30
C ALA A 6 -9.53 10.47 12.77
N MET A 7 -8.34 10.93 12.40
CA MET A 7 -7.92 12.29 12.73
C MET A 7 -8.96 13.27 12.16
N SER A 8 -9.34 14.30 12.92
CA SER A 8 -10.35 15.27 12.47
C SER A 8 -9.95 15.90 11.16
N GLY A 9 -10.80 15.78 10.14
CA GLY A 9 -10.57 16.30 8.80
C GLY A 9 -11.90 16.62 8.09
N PRO A 10 -11.86 17.36 6.97
CA PRO A 10 -13.07 17.83 6.28
C PRO A 10 -13.85 16.69 5.59
N PHE A 11 -13.21 15.55 5.32
CA PHE A 11 -13.83 14.38 4.68
C PHE A 11 -13.67 13.15 5.57
N ARG A 12 -14.79 12.50 5.90
CA ARG A 12 -14.81 11.22 6.63
C ARG A 12 -15.24 10.10 5.69
N THR A 13 -14.30 9.22 5.37
CA THR A 13 -14.48 8.07 4.46
C THR A 13 -14.00 6.78 5.12
N LYS A 14 -14.38 5.62 4.55
CA LYS A 14 -13.86 4.31 4.98
C LYS A 14 -12.34 4.28 5.05
N LEU A 15 -11.66 4.90 4.07
CA LEU A 15 -10.19 5.00 4.06
C LEU A 15 -9.69 5.76 5.28
N THR A 16 -10.19 6.98 5.53
CA THR A 16 -9.73 7.81 6.66
C THR A 16 -9.90 7.12 8.01
N GLU A 17 -10.99 6.37 8.20
CA GLU A 17 -11.27 5.61 9.42
C GLU A 17 -10.39 4.37 9.56
N MET A 18 -10.23 3.62 8.47
CA MET A 18 -9.47 2.37 8.46
C MET A 18 -8.00 2.60 8.79
N VAL A 19 -7.37 3.62 8.18
CA VAL A 19 -5.93 3.87 8.34
C VAL A 19 -5.58 5.05 9.26
N GLY A 20 -6.60 5.74 9.79
CA GLY A 20 -6.41 6.80 10.80
C GLY A 20 -5.83 8.10 10.26
N ILE A 21 -6.17 8.52 9.05
CA ILE A 21 -5.65 9.74 8.38
C ILE A 21 -6.71 10.84 8.27
N GLN A 22 -6.30 12.09 8.03
CA GLN A 22 -7.19 13.27 7.95
C GLN A 22 -7.83 13.44 6.57
N HIS A 23 -7.07 13.15 5.53
CA HIS A 23 -7.48 13.32 4.15
C HIS A 23 -7.52 11.95 3.46
N PRO A 24 -8.53 11.67 2.62
CA PRO A 24 -8.62 10.41 1.88
C PRO A 24 -7.64 10.39 0.70
N VAL A 25 -6.36 10.66 0.97
CA VAL A 25 -5.28 10.79 0.00
C VAL A 25 -4.15 9.87 0.42
N ILE A 26 -3.73 9.01 -0.51
CA ILE A 26 -2.60 8.11 -0.34
C ILE A 26 -1.54 8.51 -1.36
N GLN A 27 -0.30 8.70 -0.91
CA GLN A 27 0.83 8.69 -1.80
C GLN A 27 1.24 7.22 -2.03
N GLY A 28 0.94 6.66 -3.20
CA GLY A 28 1.27 5.27 -3.54
C GLY A 28 2.77 5.03 -3.69
N GLY A 29 3.20 3.77 -3.71
CA GLY A 29 4.60 3.39 -3.92
C GLY A 29 5.18 4.00 -5.20
N MET A 30 6.33 4.68 -5.06
CA MET A 30 7.04 5.35 -6.14
C MET A 30 8.51 4.96 -6.10
N HIS A 31 8.89 4.07 -7.02
CA HIS A 31 10.26 3.61 -7.09
C HIS A 31 11.23 4.78 -7.34
N PHE A 32 12.36 4.78 -6.63
CA PHE A 32 13.40 5.82 -6.62
C PHE A 32 13.04 7.14 -5.94
N VAL A 33 11.80 7.32 -5.46
CA VAL A 33 11.36 8.59 -4.84
C VAL A 33 10.71 8.40 -3.47
N GLY A 34 10.04 7.27 -3.24
CA GLY A 34 9.33 6.95 -2.00
C GLY A 34 10.25 6.59 -0.83
N TYR A 35 11.08 7.54 -0.40
CA TYR A 35 11.91 7.49 0.81
C TYR A 35 11.17 8.02 2.04
N ALA A 36 11.81 7.94 3.21
CA ALA A 36 11.30 8.42 4.49
C ALA A 36 10.85 9.89 4.45
N GLU A 37 11.60 10.77 3.79
CA GLU A 37 11.27 12.20 3.68
C GLU A 37 9.94 12.43 2.96
N MET A 38 9.71 11.70 1.86
CA MET A 38 8.47 11.82 1.09
C MET A 38 7.29 11.26 1.89
N ALA A 39 7.43 10.06 2.45
CA ALA A 39 6.39 9.44 3.25
C ALA A 39 6.03 10.28 4.48
N ALA A 40 7.04 10.81 5.19
CA ALA A 40 6.82 11.67 6.35
C ALA A 40 6.15 13.00 5.96
N ALA A 41 6.56 13.63 4.86
CA ALA A 41 5.95 14.88 4.40
C ALA A 41 4.45 14.70 4.09
N VAL A 42 4.08 13.62 3.39
CA VAL A 42 2.67 13.32 3.08
C VAL A 42 1.87 13.00 4.34
N SER A 43 2.45 12.23 5.26
CA SER A 43 1.79 11.84 6.52
C SER A 43 1.58 13.05 7.44
N ASN A 44 2.56 13.95 7.52
CA ASN A 44 2.46 15.22 8.25
C ASN A 44 1.42 16.17 7.62
N ALA A 45 1.21 16.09 6.31
CA ALA A 45 0.15 16.83 5.60
C ALA A 45 -1.25 16.21 5.78
N GLY A 46 -1.39 15.10 6.52
CA GLY A 46 -2.67 14.48 6.86
C GLY A 46 -3.13 13.36 5.93
N GLY A 47 -2.34 13.01 4.90
CA GLY A 47 -2.58 11.81 4.06
C GLY A 47 -1.90 10.57 4.62
N LEU A 48 -1.90 9.49 3.83
CA LEU A 48 -1.07 8.30 4.08
C LEU A 48 0.17 8.35 3.19
N GLY A 49 1.34 8.63 3.79
CA GLY A 49 2.62 8.50 3.10
C GLY A 49 3.10 7.06 3.06
N ILE A 50 3.82 6.68 2.00
CA ILE A 50 4.28 5.30 1.80
C ILE A 50 5.77 5.25 1.42
N ILE A 51 6.54 4.52 2.22
CA ILE A 51 7.93 4.15 1.88
C ILE A 51 7.90 3.01 0.87
N THR A 52 8.68 3.10 -0.21
CA THR A 52 8.77 2.05 -1.22
C THR A 52 9.87 1.06 -0.86
N ALA A 53 9.49 -0.15 -0.41
CA ALA A 53 10.45 -1.14 0.09
C ALA A 53 11.56 -1.44 -0.92
N LEU A 54 11.19 -1.65 -2.19
CA LEU A 54 12.16 -1.97 -3.23
C LEU A 54 13.11 -0.81 -3.58
N THR A 55 12.84 0.42 -3.15
CA THR A 55 13.79 1.53 -3.36
C THR A 55 15.00 1.44 -2.44
N VAL A 56 14.86 0.82 -1.26
CA VAL A 56 15.94 0.71 -0.27
C VAL A 56 16.42 -0.73 -0.07
N ALA A 57 15.53 -1.71 -0.20
CA ALA A 57 15.79 -3.13 0.09
C ALA A 57 16.14 -3.98 -1.14
N GLN A 58 16.58 -3.36 -2.24
CA GLN A 58 17.13 -4.09 -3.37
C GLN A 58 18.49 -4.72 -3.01
N PRO A 59 18.85 -5.87 -3.61
CA PRO A 59 20.18 -6.41 -3.52
C PRO A 59 21.25 -5.39 -3.93
N PRO A 60 22.40 -5.33 -3.23
CA PRO A 60 22.83 -6.21 -2.14
C PRO A 60 22.39 -5.74 -0.73
N LYS A 61 21.63 -4.63 -0.60
CA LYS A 61 21.32 -4.03 0.70
C LYS A 61 20.34 -4.86 1.55
N GLY A 62 19.36 -5.50 0.89
CA GLY A 62 18.41 -6.40 1.55
C GLY A 62 17.44 -5.72 2.53
N ALA A 63 16.70 -6.53 3.29
CA ALA A 63 15.59 -6.06 4.11
C ALA A 63 15.98 -5.11 5.26
N GLU A 64 17.18 -5.20 5.81
CA GLU A 64 17.59 -4.33 6.93
C GLU A 64 17.73 -2.85 6.51
N ALA A 65 18.03 -2.57 5.24
CA ALA A 65 17.98 -1.20 4.73
C ALA A 65 16.56 -0.59 4.77
N LEU A 66 15.52 -1.42 4.65
CA LEU A 66 14.15 -0.98 4.87
C LEU A 66 13.89 -0.66 6.35
N ARG A 67 14.50 -1.41 7.28
CA ARG A 67 14.37 -1.12 8.72
C ARG A 67 14.91 0.25 9.04
N ASP A 68 16.10 0.58 8.53
CA ASP A 68 16.72 1.88 8.74
C ASP A 68 15.87 3.00 8.16
N GLU A 69 15.28 2.79 6.98
CA GLU A 69 14.39 3.77 6.35
C GLU A 69 13.08 3.97 7.12
N ILE A 70 12.48 2.89 7.64
CA ILE A 70 11.30 2.97 8.51
C ILE A 70 11.63 3.76 9.79
N ARG A 71 12.76 3.46 10.43
CA ARG A 71 13.21 4.16 11.64
C ARG A 71 13.51 5.63 11.37
N LYS A 72 14.05 5.96 10.20
CA LYS A 72 14.23 7.34 9.75
C LYS A 72 12.88 8.04 9.61
N CYS A 73 11.89 7.42 8.97
CA CYS A 73 10.54 8.00 8.83
C CYS A 73 9.88 8.25 10.19
N LYS A 74 9.99 7.30 11.15
CA LYS A 74 9.50 7.46 12.53
C LYS A 74 10.14 8.63 13.29
N LYS A 75 11.32 9.10 12.88
CA LYS A 75 11.95 10.32 13.45
C LYS A 75 11.41 11.61 12.82
N LEU A 76 10.82 11.53 11.63
CA LEU A 76 10.32 12.67 10.85
C LEU A 76 8.80 12.88 11.00
N THR A 77 8.06 11.86 11.46
CA THR A 77 6.61 11.95 11.68
C THR A 77 6.16 11.06 12.83
N ASP A 78 5.18 11.54 13.59
CA ASP A 78 4.40 10.78 14.57
C ASP A 78 3.06 10.28 13.99
N LYS A 79 2.78 10.59 12.71
CA LYS A 79 1.54 10.24 12.00
C LYS A 79 1.65 8.84 11.36
N PRO A 80 0.50 8.19 11.08
CA PRO A 80 0.50 6.91 10.37
C PRO A 80 1.14 7.02 8.98
N PHE A 81 2.01 6.07 8.64
CA PHE A 81 2.55 5.87 7.30
C PHE A 81 2.60 4.37 6.99
N GLY A 82 2.72 4.03 5.71
CA GLY A 82 2.77 2.66 5.23
C GLY A 82 4.06 2.30 4.51
N VAL A 83 4.11 1.05 4.05
CA VAL A 83 5.18 0.53 3.19
C VAL A 83 4.57 -0.08 1.93
N ASN A 84 5.16 0.17 0.77
CA ASN A 84 4.82 -0.49 -0.49
C ASN A 84 5.71 -1.72 -0.70
N ILE A 85 5.09 -2.86 -1.04
CA ILE A 85 5.77 -4.08 -1.50
C ILE A 85 5.30 -4.39 -2.92
N THR A 86 6.15 -4.08 -3.90
CA THR A 86 5.87 -4.34 -5.32
C THR A 86 6.41 -5.70 -5.75
N LEU A 87 5.53 -6.57 -6.23
CA LEU A 87 5.77 -7.96 -6.64
C LEU A 87 5.89 -8.05 -8.16
N LEU A 88 6.91 -7.42 -8.73
CA LEU A 88 7.18 -7.45 -10.16
C LEU A 88 8.20 -8.54 -10.52
N PRO A 89 8.10 -9.12 -11.73
CA PRO A 89 9.13 -10.01 -12.25
C PRO A 89 10.42 -9.21 -12.47
N VAL A 90 11.39 -9.39 -11.59
CA VAL A 90 12.73 -8.79 -11.69
C VAL A 90 13.79 -9.88 -11.79
N GLY A 91 14.93 -9.56 -12.42
CA GLY A 91 16.01 -10.52 -12.68
C GLY A 91 16.61 -11.10 -11.40
N VAL A 92 16.76 -10.29 -10.35
CA VAL A 92 17.15 -10.75 -9.01
C VAL A 92 15.98 -10.52 -8.07
N GLN A 93 15.43 -11.62 -7.54
CA GLN A 93 14.28 -11.56 -6.64
C GLN A 93 14.67 -10.94 -5.30
N PRO A 94 13.93 -9.92 -4.83
CA PRO A 94 14.10 -9.38 -3.49
C PRO A 94 13.76 -10.42 -2.42
N ASP A 95 14.35 -10.26 -1.23
CA ASP A 95 13.99 -11.02 -0.04
C ASP A 95 12.63 -10.54 0.51
N PHE A 96 11.55 -11.00 -0.11
CA PHE A 96 10.19 -10.61 0.31
C PHE A 96 9.84 -11.09 1.72
N GLU A 97 10.34 -12.26 2.13
CA GLU A 97 10.12 -12.77 3.49
C GLU A 97 10.80 -11.87 4.53
N GLY A 98 12.05 -11.47 4.29
CA GLY A 98 12.76 -10.51 5.12
C GLY A 98 12.10 -9.14 5.14
N ILE A 99 11.61 -8.64 3.99
CA ILE A 99 10.86 -7.37 3.92
C ILE A 99 9.59 -7.45 4.79
N VAL A 100 8.78 -8.51 4.65
CA VAL A 100 7.57 -8.71 5.45
C VAL A 100 7.91 -8.81 6.94
N ARG A 101 8.97 -9.55 7.30
CA ARG A 101 9.46 -9.64 8.68
C ARG A 101 9.79 -8.25 9.26
N VAL A 102 10.59 -7.45 8.54
CA VAL A 102 10.96 -6.10 8.97
C VAL A 102 9.74 -5.20 9.16
N VAL A 103 8.78 -5.25 8.22
CA VAL A 103 7.52 -4.49 8.32
C VAL A 103 6.75 -4.85 9.60
N ILE A 104 6.65 -6.15 9.92
CA ILE A 104 5.96 -6.65 11.11
C ILE A 104 6.70 -6.22 12.39
N GLU A 105 8.01 -6.46 12.46
CA GLU A 105 8.83 -6.16 13.64
C GLU A 105 8.91 -4.66 13.94
N GLU A 106 8.94 -3.81 12.91
CA GLU A 106 8.88 -2.36 13.07
C GLU A 106 7.45 -1.84 13.32
N GLY A 107 6.44 -2.71 13.38
CA GLY A 107 5.09 -2.35 13.78
C GLY A 107 4.33 -1.48 12.78
N ILE A 108 4.69 -1.55 11.49
CA ILE A 108 3.93 -0.90 10.41
C ILE A 108 2.51 -1.47 10.38
N LYS A 109 1.52 -0.57 10.24
CA LYS A 109 0.10 -0.95 10.31
C LYS A 109 -0.60 -1.04 8.96
N VAL A 110 -0.02 -0.43 7.93
CA VAL A 110 -0.61 -0.38 6.57
C VAL A 110 0.46 -0.73 5.55
N VAL A 111 0.14 -1.66 4.64
CA VAL A 111 0.99 -2.03 3.52
C VAL A 111 0.21 -1.91 2.22
N GLU A 112 0.79 -1.21 1.25
CA GLU A 112 0.35 -1.25 -0.14
C GLU A 112 1.08 -2.39 -0.84
N THR A 113 0.36 -3.28 -1.50
CA THR A 113 0.94 -4.33 -2.36
C THR A 113 0.57 -4.08 -3.81
N ALA A 114 1.45 -4.42 -4.73
CA ALA A 114 1.22 -4.30 -6.17
C ALA A 114 1.89 -5.47 -6.92
N GLY A 115 1.48 -5.74 -8.16
CA GLY A 115 2.10 -6.78 -8.99
C GLY A 115 1.38 -8.12 -8.94
N ARG A 116 2.09 -9.21 -9.29
CA ARG A 116 1.48 -10.52 -9.55
C ARG A 116 1.63 -11.46 -8.35
N LYS A 117 0.70 -12.42 -8.22
CA LYS A 117 0.68 -13.49 -7.19
C LYS A 117 0.86 -12.98 -5.75
N PRO A 118 -0.02 -12.08 -5.26
CA PRO A 118 0.17 -11.45 -3.97
C PRO A 118 -0.20 -12.34 -2.77
N ASP A 119 -0.79 -13.52 -2.99
CA ASP A 119 -1.36 -14.41 -1.98
C ASP A 119 -0.45 -14.64 -0.77
N THR A 120 0.80 -15.04 -0.98
CA THR A 120 1.73 -15.37 0.11
C THR A 120 2.04 -14.15 0.97
N VAL A 121 2.30 -13.01 0.33
CA VAL A 121 2.65 -11.75 1.02
C VAL A 121 1.42 -11.19 1.75
N ILE A 122 0.26 -11.14 1.08
CA ILE A 122 -0.98 -10.66 1.70
C ILE A 122 -1.33 -11.52 2.91
N LYS A 123 -1.35 -12.85 2.79
CA LYS A 123 -1.69 -13.73 3.92
C LYS A 123 -0.76 -13.57 5.11
N ALA A 124 0.54 -13.40 4.87
CA ALA A 124 1.52 -13.17 5.93
C ALA A 124 1.25 -11.84 6.65
N LEU A 125 1.02 -10.75 5.91
CA LEU A 125 0.67 -9.44 6.46
C LEU A 125 -0.65 -9.48 7.25
N LYS A 126 -1.68 -10.11 6.68
CA LYS A 126 -2.99 -10.27 7.33
C LYS A 126 -2.91 -11.08 8.62
N SER A 127 -2.09 -12.13 8.66
CA SER A 127 -1.87 -12.93 9.88
C SER A 127 -1.22 -12.11 11.00
N ALA A 128 -0.49 -11.04 10.66
CA ALA A 128 0.09 -10.09 11.61
C ALA A 128 -0.85 -8.91 11.95
N GLY A 129 -2.09 -8.92 11.47
CA GLY A 129 -3.07 -7.85 11.71
C GLY A 129 -2.78 -6.54 10.96
N ILE A 130 -1.99 -6.60 9.88
CA ILE A 130 -1.68 -5.44 9.03
C ILE A 130 -2.85 -5.19 8.07
N ILE A 131 -3.16 -3.90 7.85
CA ILE A 131 -4.11 -3.46 6.82
C ILE A 131 -3.39 -3.51 5.47
N VAL A 132 -4.00 -4.20 4.50
CA VAL A 132 -3.45 -4.38 3.16
C VAL A 132 -4.31 -3.64 2.15
N ILE A 133 -3.67 -2.72 1.44
CA ILE A 133 -4.23 -2.07 0.25
C ILE A 133 -3.59 -2.74 -0.96
N HIS A 134 -4.35 -3.34 -1.87
CA HIS A 134 -3.80 -3.98 -3.06
C HIS A 134 -4.12 -3.20 -4.34
N LYS A 135 -3.09 -2.92 -5.12
CA LYS A 135 -3.17 -2.18 -6.39
C LYS A 135 -3.51 -3.11 -7.55
N CYS A 136 -4.53 -2.75 -8.31
CA CYS A 136 -5.14 -3.56 -9.36
C CYS A 136 -5.41 -2.73 -10.62
N VAL A 137 -5.06 -3.30 -11.77
CA VAL A 137 -5.30 -2.68 -13.08
C VAL A 137 -6.57 -3.19 -13.78
N ALA A 138 -7.28 -4.12 -13.15
CA ALA A 138 -8.51 -4.71 -13.70
C ALA A 138 -9.42 -5.23 -12.58
N VAL A 139 -10.73 -5.28 -12.83
CA VAL A 139 -11.72 -5.72 -11.84
C VAL A 139 -11.51 -7.18 -11.42
N ARG A 140 -11.12 -8.07 -12.34
CA ARG A 140 -10.80 -9.48 -12.00
C ARG A 140 -9.62 -9.60 -11.02
N HIS A 141 -8.65 -8.69 -11.12
CA HIS A 141 -7.50 -8.65 -10.22
C HIS A 141 -7.96 -8.19 -8.83
N ALA A 142 -8.82 -7.16 -8.78
CA ALA A 142 -9.42 -6.67 -7.55
C ALA A 142 -10.26 -7.74 -6.82
N GLN A 143 -11.08 -8.50 -7.56
CA GLN A 143 -11.85 -9.63 -7.01
C GLN A 143 -10.93 -10.70 -6.41
N THR A 144 -9.82 -11.02 -7.09
CA THR A 144 -8.82 -11.97 -6.60
C THR A 144 -8.16 -11.45 -5.32
N ALA A 145 -7.75 -10.18 -5.32
CA ALA A 145 -7.11 -9.51 -4.19
C ALA A 145 -8.02 -9.46 -2.94
N ALA A 146 -9.31 -9.17 -3.14
CA ALA A 146 -10.28 -9.19 -2.05
C ALA A 146 -10.44 -10.61 -1.47
N ARG A 147 -10.50 -11.65 -2.33
CA ARG A 147 -10.58 -13.05 -1.90
C ARG A 147 -9.36 -13.51 -1.09
N VAL A 148 -8.17 -12.99 -1.39
CA VAL A 148 -6.95 -13.34 -0.64
C VAL A 148 -6.77 -12.51 0.63
N GLY A 149 -7.67 -11.55 0.89
CA GLY A 149 -7.78 -10.84 2.16
C GLY A 149 -7.28 -9.39 2.16
N ALA A 150 -7.14 -8.74 1.00
CA ALA A 150 -6.91 -7.29 0.96
C ALA A 150 -8.09 -6.54 1.61
N ASP A 151 -7.81 -5.51 2.42
CA ASP A 151 -8.83 -4.69 3.08
C ASP A 151 -9.32 -3.56 2.18
N MET A 152 -8.48 -3.09 1.26
CA MET A 152 -8.83 -2.07 0.28
C MET A 152 -8.20 -2.35 -1.07
N ILE A 153 -8.87 -1.92 -2.15
CA ILE A 153 -8.36 -2.01 -3.51
C ILE A 153 -8.03 -0.59 -4.02
N SER A 154 -6.81 -0.42 -4.55
CA SER A 154 -6.44 0.73 -5.36
C SER A 154 -6.59 0.36 -6.84
N MET A 155 -7.53 0.99 -7.54
CA MET A 155 -7.71 0.77 -8.98
C MET A 155 -6.82 1.73 -9.77
N ASP A 156 -5.95 1.17 -10.61
CA ASP A 156 -5.05 1.92 -11.49
C ASP A 156 -5.54 1.77 -12.93
N GLY A 157 -6.12 2.83 -13.49
CA GLY A 157 -6.49 2.90 -14.91
C GLY A 157 -5.32 3.28 -15.80
N PHE A 158 -5.58 3.32 -17.11
CA PHE A 158 -4.58 3.59 -18.15
C PHE A 158 -3.81 4.92 -17.96
N ASP A 159 -4.43 5.90 -17.32
CA ASP A 159 -3.86 7.21 -17.04
C ASP A 159 -2.78 7.19 -15.92
N CYS A 160 -2.51 6.04 -15.30
CA CYS A 160 -1.58 5.92 -14.19
C CYS A 160 -0.11 6.02 -14.64
N GLY A 161 0.77 6.42 -13.72
CA GLY A 161 2.21 6.18 -13.88
C GLY A 161 2.54 4.69 -13.69
N GLY A 162 3.61 4.21 -14.33
CA GLY A 162 4.07 2.83 -14.14
C GLY A 162 3.40 1.82 -15.07
N HIS A 163 2.81 0.77 -14.51
CA HIS A 163 2.32 -0.39 -15.28
C HIS A 163 0.78 -0.44 -15.28
N PRO A 164 0.10 0.07 -16.33
CA PRO A 164 -1.37 0.15 -16.39
C PRO A 164 -2.05 -1.18 -16.72
N GLY A 165 -1.30 -2.28 -16.85
CA GLY A 165 -1.82 -3.54 -17.40
C GLY A 165 -1.86 -3.51 -18.92
N GLU A 166 -2.73 -4.34 -19.50
CA GLU A 166 -2.83 -4.58 -20.95
C GLU A 166 -4.26 -4.34 -21.48
N GLU A 167 -5.18 -3.82 -20.66
CA GLU A 167 -6.59 -3.64 -21.04
C GLU A 167 -6.93 -2.24 -21.54
N ASP A 168 -6.01 -1.29 -21.39
CA ASP A 168 -6.11 0.09 -21.86
C ASP A 168 -7.41 0.81 -21.48
N VAL A 169 -7.91 0.54 -20.27
CA VAL A 169 -9.12 1.16 -19.72
C VAL A 169 -8.74 2.37 -18.86
N GLY A 170 -9.14 3.56 -19.31
CA GLY A 170 -8.99 4.81 -18.54
C GLY A 170 -9.67 4.76 -17.16
N ASN A 171 -9.14 5.51 -16.20
CA ASN A 171 -9.50 5.34 -14.78
C ASN A 171 -10.97 5.63 -14.49
N TRP A 172 -11.59 6.55 -15.24
CA TRP A 172 -13.02 6.87 -15.12
C TRP A 172 -13.91 5.66 -15.40
N CYS A 173 -13.63 4.92 -16.49
CA CYS A 173 -14.40 3.72 -16.86
C CYS A 173 -14.11 2.58 -15.87
N LEU A 174 -12.83 2.38 -15.52
CA LEU A 174 -12.41 1.33 -14.62
C LEU A 174 -13.04 1.47 -13.22
N LEU A 175 -13.04 2.67 -12.65
CA LEU A 175 -13.66 2.94 -11.35
C LEU A 175 -15.18 2.76 -11.38
N ALA A 176 -15.84 3.20 -12.45
CA ALA A 176 -17.28 3.02 -12.62
C ALA A 176 -17.66 1.54 -12.71
N GLN A 177 -16.85 0.73 -13.38
CA GLN A 177 -17.03 -0.72 -13.45
C GLN A 177 -16.75 -1.38 -12.10
N ALA A 178 -15.62 -1.05 -11.48
CA ALA A 178 -15.22 -1.57 -10.18
C ALA A 178 -16.28 -1.30 -9.11
N ALA A 179 -16.87 -0.10 -9.07
CA ALA A 179 -17.93 0.25 -8.12
C ALA A 179 -19.21 -0.58 -8.28
N LYS A 180 -19.49 -1.10 -9.48
CA LYS A 180 -20.65 -1.98 -9.74
C LYS A 180 -20.37 -3.43 -9.37
N GLU A 181 -19.15 -3.89 -9.59
CA GLU A 181 -18.79 -5.31 -9.50
C GLU A 181 -18.13 -5.70 -8.17
N LEU A 182 -17.45 -4.77 -7.51
CA LEU A 182 -16.85 -4.97 -6.19
C LEU A 182 -17.88 -4.64 -5.10
N LYS A 183 -18.37 -5.67 -4.41
CA LYS A 183 -19.34 -5.50 -3.33
C LYS A 183 -18.70 -4.77 -2.15
N THR A 184 -19.43 -3.83 -1.55
CA THR A 184 -19.03 -3.00 -0.39
C THR A 184 -18.77 -3.77 0.92
N THR A 185 -19.08 -5.06 0.96
CA THR A 185 -18.72 -5.98 2.06
C THR A 185 -17.33 -6.60 1.89
N SER A 186 -16.70 -6.44 0.72
CA SER A 186 -15.36 -6.94 0.43
C SER A 186 -14.28 -5.85 0.49
N ILE A 187 -14.67 -4.57 0.69
CA ILE A 187 -13.82 -3.34 0.65
C ILE A 187 -14.46 -2.22 1.47
#